data_AF-A0AAJ6YKG5-F1
#
_entry.id   AF-A0AAJ6YKG5-F1
#
_cell.length_a   1.000
_cell.length_b   1.000
_cell.length_c   1.000
_cell.angle_alpha   90.00
_cell.angle_beta   90.00
_cell.angle_gamma   90.00
#
_symmetry.space_group_name_H-M   'P 1'
#
loop_
_entity.id
_entity.type
_entity.pdbx_description
1 polymer ?
#
loop_
_entity_poly.entity_id
_entity_poly.type
_entity_poly.pdbx_seq_one_letter_code
_entity_poly.pdbx_strand_id
1 'polypeptide(L)'
;MLSRGVSVLLIVSAVLVAARVPIALSAPFYSKSPVPYWHLPCGDNGERDYADPRDLDEEIRTSLKNLRIQHELMLNDYLSKDYEFLYESVRIGVHEHQYIPNWLPGKKDVHSVKKLAHIKPQLLVKYLPKLHTDLQKFAVALEEMVEDEGSKVQDALLTTQSYLKMMICEVETSIVSLPMLHLPDRVERSIMSDADRQPVDDTRRLVRDWGILVKYKDYIHAWRHAFNY
;
A
#
# COMPACT_ATOMS: atom_id res chain seq x y z
N MET A 1 -19.28 98.44 10.15
CA MET A 1 -20.56 97.74 9.88
C MET A 1 -20.29 96.69 8.81
N LEU A 2 -20.66 95.43 9.08
CA LEU A 2 -20.85 94.24 8.21
C LEU A 2 -20.15 94.23 6.81
N SER A 3 -19.48 93.17 6.34
CA SER A 3 -19.88 91.77 6.39
C SER A 3 -18.77 90.84 5.89
N ARG A 4 -18.76 89.65 6.50
CA ARG A 4 -18.20 88.33 6.16
C ARG A 4 -17.72 88.08 4.72
N GLY A 5 -16.56 87.43 4.62
CA GLY A 5 -16.16 86.55 3.52
C GLY A 5 -15.40 85.35 4.08
N VAL A 6 -16.10 84.22 4.22
CA VAL A 6 -15.57 82.93 4.68
C VAL A 6 -14.77 82.30 3.55
N SER A 7 -13.47 82.06 3.74
CA SER A 7 -12.69 81.17 2.86
C SER A 7 -12.56 79.81 3.51
N VAL A 8 -13.18 78.84 2.84
CA VAL A 8 -13.27 77.43 3.18
C VAL A 8 -11.90 76.76 2.98
N LEU A 9 -11.32 76.22 4.06
CA LEU A 9 -10.21 75.27 3.96
C LEU A 9 -10.79 73.90 3.54
N LEU A 10 -10.58 73.50 2.29
CA LEU A 10 -10.80 72.13 1.85
C LEU A 10 -9.56 71.30 2.21
N ILE A 11 -9.66 70.53 3.29
CA ILE A 11 -8.68 69.49 3.63
C ILE A 11 -9.02 68.26 2.77
N VAL A 12 -8.22 68.01 1.73
CA VAL A 12 -8.30 66.77 0.96
C VAL A 12 -7.63 65.67 1.76
N SER A 13 -8.42 64.86 2.46
CA SER A 13 -7.95 63.67 3.16
C SER A 13 -7.85 62.51 2.16
N ALA A 14 -6.63 62.18 1.73
CA ALA A 14 -6.36 61.04 0.86
C ALA A 14 -6.41 59.74 1.69
N VAL A 15 -7.53 59.02 1.62
CA VAL A 15 -7.64 57.67 2.19
C VAL A 15 -6.97 56.68 1.24
N LEU A 16 -5.75 56.26 1.58
CA LEU A 16 -5.07 55.14 0.95
C LEU A 16 -5.77 53.84 1.37
N VAL A 17 -6.71 53.38 0.53
CA VAL A 17 -7.26 52.02 0.63
C VAL A 17 -6.19 51.06 0.10
N ALA A 18 -5.41 50.47 1.00
CA ALA A 18 -4.53 49.36 0.68
C ALA A 18 -5.39 48.16 0.27
N ALA A 19 -5.58 47.97 -1.04
CA ALA A 19 -6.19 46.78 -1.59
C ALA A 19 -5.32 45.56 -1.23
N ARG A 20 -5.76 44.78 -0.24
CA ARG A 20 -5.17 43.48 0.08
C ARG A 20 -5.56 42.52 -1.04
N VAL A 21 -4.64 42.32 -1.97
CA VAL A 21 -4.70 41.20 -2.91
C VAL A 21 -4.45 39.92 -2.10
N PRO A 22 -5.39 38.96 -2.04
CA PRO A 22 -5.09 37.67 -1.45
C PRO A 22 -4.11 36.96 -2.38
N ILE A 23 -2.88 36.79 -1.91
CA ILE A 23 -1.93 35.86 -2.52
C ILE A 23 -2.49 34.47 -2.24
N ALA A 24 -3.14 33.88 -3.24
CA ALA A 24 -3.45 32.46 -3.21
C ALA A 24 -2.11 31.72 -3.19
N LEU A 25 -1.69 31.24 -2.01
CA LEU A 25 -0.68 30.20 -1.94
C LEU A 25 -1.31 28.94 -2.55
N SER A 26 -1.08 28.74 -3.84
CA SER A 26 -1.18 27.41 -4.44
C SER A 26 -0.19 26.52 -3.70
N ALA A 27 -0.70 25.63 -2.85
CA ALA A 27 0.11 24.57 -2.26
C ALA A 27 0.87 23.85 -3.40
N PRO A 28 2.17 23.57 -3.24
CA PRO A 28 2.92 22.88 -4.28
C PRO A 28 2.26 21.54 -4.54
N PHE A 29 1.79 21.34 -5.78
CA PHE A 29 1.44 20.01 -6.26
C PHE A 29 2.73 19.18 -6.21
N TYR A 30 2.87 18.37 -5.16
CA TYR A 30 3.81 17.27 -5.18
C TYR A 30 3.35 16.34 -6.31
N SER A 31 3.96 16.49 -7.49
CA SER A 31 3.75 15.52 -8.55
C SER A 31 4.28 14.20 -8.03
N LYS A 32 3.38 13.25 -7.74
CA LYS A 32 3.74 11.90 -7.32
C LYS A 32 4.79 11.36 -8.30
N SER A 33 5.78 10.64 -7.78
CA SER A 33 6.65 9.84 -8.64
C SER A 33 5.74 8.99 -9.56
N PRO A 34 5.94 9.06 -10.89
CA PRO A 34 5.11 8.30 -11.82
C PRO A 34 5.22 6.79 -11.55
N VAL A 35 6.35 6.35 -11.02
CA VAL A 35 6.60 4.96 -10.63
C VAL A 35 6.31 4.77 -9.13
N PRO A 36 5.40 3.86 -8.75
CA PRO A 36 5.12 3.53 -7.36
C PRO A 36 6.34 2.97 -6.62
N TYR A 37 6.42 3.25 -5.32
CA TYR A 37 7.57 2.86 -4.49
C TYR A 37 7.76 1.33 -4.37
N TRP A 38 6.69 0.57 -4.63
CA TRP A 38 6.63 -0.90 -4.62
C TRP A 38 6.78 -1.54 -6.01
N HIS A 39 6.82 -0.75 -7.09
CA HIS A 39 6.84 -1.27 -8.47
C HIS A 39 8.16 -1.95 -8.84
N LEU A 40 9.28 -1.46 -8.29
CA LEU A 40 10.61 -2.05 -8.37
C LEU A 40 11.17 -2.25 -6.95
N PRO A 41 10.71 -3.28 -6.23
CA PRO A 41 10.96 -3.40 -4.80
C PRO A 41 12.42 -3.69 -4.46
N CYS A 42 13.14 -4.36 -5.35
CA CYS A 42 14.58 -4.63 -5.24
C CYS A 42 15.49 -3.61 -5.97
N GLY A 43 14.92 -2.63 -6.66
CA GLY A 43 15.65 -1.77 -7.58
C GLY A 43 15.76 -2.34 -9.00
N ASP A 44 16.67 -1.78 -9.80
CA ASP A 44 16.92 -2.23 -11.17
C ASP A 44 17.84 -3.47 -11.17
N ASN A 45 17.39 -4.50 -11.87
CA ASN A 45 17.99 -5.82 -11.83
C ASN A 45 18.96 -5.93 -13.01
N GLY A 46 20.20 -5.48 -12.82
CA GLY A 46 21.30 -5.81 -13.73
C GLY A 46 21.48 -7.34 -13.88
N GLU A 47 22.39 -7.76 -14.77
CA GLU A 47 22.69 -9.18 -15.05
C GLU A 47 22.86 -9.96 -13.73
N ARG A 48 21.89 -10.83 -13.42
CA ARG A 48 21.95 -11.73 -12.27
C ARG A 48 22.39 -13.10 -12.75
N ASP A 49 23.36 -13.68 -12.07
CA ASP A 49 23.81 -15.04 -12.34
C ASP A 49 22.70 -16.04 -12.00
N TYR A 50 22.36 -16.87 -12.99
CA TYR A 50 21.42 -17.97 -12.81
C TYR A 50 22.08 -19.09 -11.99
N ALA A 51 21.31 -19.73 -11.11
CA ALA A 51 21.78 -20.88 -10.35
C ALA A 51 22.24 -22.00 -11.30
N ASP A 52 23.38 -22.65 -10.98
CA ASP A 52 23.82 -23.85 -11.66
C ASP A 52 22.73 -24.93 -11.51
N PRO A 53 22.25 -25.55 -12.60
CA PRO A 53 21.24 -26.60 -12.56
C PRO A 53 21.56 -27.77 -11.60
N ARG A 54 22.84 -27.96 -11.24
CA ARG A 54 23.30 -29.00 -10.31
C ARG A 54 22.96 -28.73 -8.84
N ASP A 55 22.51 -27.53 -8.48
CA ASP A 55 22.21 -27.13 -7.09
C ASP A 55 20.76 -26.65 -6.85
N LEU A 56 19.85 -26.98 -7.77
CA LEU A 56 18.49 -26.46 -7.76
C LEU A 56 17.70 -26.78 -6.47
N ASP A 57 17.88 -27.98 -5.90
CA ASP A 57 17.17 -28.38 -4.68
C ASP A 57 17.64 -27.57 -3.46
N GLU A 58 18.93 -27.21 -3.38
CA GLU A 58 19.44 -26.38 -2.29
C GLU A 58 19.04 -24.91 -2.46
N GLU A 59 19.04 -24.41 -3.70
CA GLU A 59 18.53 -23.08 -4.01
C GLU A 59 17.04 -22.95 -3.64
N ILE A 60 16.22 -23.98 -3.92
CA ILE A 60 14.82 -24.05 -3.50
C ILE A 60 14.70 -23.99 -1.97
N ARG A 61 15.51 -24.77 -1.24
CA ARG A 61 15.48 -24.77 0.23
C ARG A 61 15.89 -23.42 0.80
N THR A 62 16.94 -22.82 0.26
CA THR A 62 17.46 -21.51 0.67
C THR A 62 16.42 -20.42 0.40
N SER A 63 15.85 -20.38 -0.81
CA SER A 63 14.78 -19.45 -1.17
C SER A 63 13.58 -19.54 -0.23
N LEU A 64 13.06 -20.75 0.01
CA LEU A 64 11.92 -20.95 0.91
C LEU A 64 12.24 -20.60 2.36
N LYS A 65 13.47 -20.84 2.82
CA LYS A 65 13.92 -20.45 4.16
C LYS A 65 13.95 -18.93 4.32
N ASN A 66 14.49 -18.21 3.33
CA ASN A 66 14.55 -16.75 3.37
C ASN A 66 13.16 -16.14 3.29
N LEU A 67 12.31 -16.65 2.39
CA LEU A 67 10.89 -16.27 2.30
C LEU A 67 10.15 -16.46 3.61
N ARG A 68 10.39 -17.58 4.31
CA ARG A 68 9.79 -17.82 5.63
C ARG A 68 10.19 -16.74 6.63
N ILE A 69 11.49 -16.41 6.70
CA ILE A 69 12.01 -15.40 7.62
C ILE A 69 11.41 -14.03 7.30
N GLN A 70 11.38 -13.62 6.02
CA GLN A 70 10.81 -12.33 5.63
C GLN A 70 9.29 -12.28 5.88
N HIS A 71 8.58 -13.37 5.61
CA HIS A 71 7.17 -13.48 5.90
C HIS A 71 6.89 -13.39 7.41
N GLU A 72 7.77 -13.95 8.25
CA GLU A 72 7.65 -13.87 9.71
C GLU A 72 7.81 -12.45 10.21
N LEU A 73 8.80 -11.71 9.69
CA LEU A 73 8.99 -10.30 10.00
C LEU A 73 7.78 -9.46 9.58
N MET A 74 7.27 -9.67 8.36
CA MET A 74 6.09 -8.98 7.85
C MET A 74 4.84 -9.28 8.68
N LEU A 75 4.61 -10.55 9.04
CA LEU A 75 3.47 -10.94 9.87
C LEU A 75 3.59 -10.36 11.29
N ASN A 76 4.78 -10.40 11.89
CA ASN A 76 5.02 -9.85 13.22
C ASN A 76 4.83 -8.33 13.25
N ASP A 77 5.26 -7.61 12.20
CA ASP A 77 4.95 -6.18 12.08
C ASP A 77 3.44 -5.97 12.07
N TYR A 78 2.71 -6.66 11.19
CA TYR A 78 1.26 -6.54 11.10
C TYR A 78 0.57 -6.81 12.45
N LEU A 79 0.93 -7.91 13.13
CA LEU A 79 0.35 -8.28 14.43
C LEU A 79 0.72 -7.30 15.55
N SER A 80 1.85 -6.61 15.45
CA SER A 80 2.25 -5.57 16.39
C SER A 80 1.47 -4.27 16.23
N LYS A 81 0.85 -4.05 15.04
CA LYS A 81 -0.02 -2.90 14.82
C LYS A 81 -1.41 -3.23 15.37
N ASP A 82 -1.90 -2.37 16.24
CA ASP A 82 -3.27 -2.46 16.74
C ASP A 82 -4.27 -1.88 15.73
N TYR A 83 -4.34 -2.48 14.54
CA TYR A 83 -5.26 -2.04 13.49
C TYR A 83 -6.73 -2.14 13.93
N GLU A 84 -7.05 -3.03 14.87
CA GLU A 84 -8.39 -3.13 15.47
C GLU A 84 -8.76 -1.88 16.26
N PHE A 85 -7.83 -1.34 17.05
CA PHE A 85 -7.99 -0.06 17.72
C PHE A 85 -7.96 1.12 16.74
N LEU A 86 -7.03 1.12 15.78
CA LEU A 86 -6.88 2.22 14.82
C LEU A 86 -8.12 2.42 13.92
N TYR A 87 -8.89 1.35 13.68
CA TYR A 87 -10.13 1.37 12.87
C TYR A 87 -11.39 1.06 13.70
N GLU A 88 -11.37 1.32 15.01
CA GLU A 88 -12.45 0.92 15.93
C GLU A 88 -13.83 1.50 15.53
N SER A 89 -13.86 2.69 14.93
CA SER A 89 -15.08 3.40 14.50
C SER A 89 -15.86 2.67 13.42
N VAL A 90 -15.19 1.82 12.64
CA VAL A 90 -15.73 1.09 11.49
C VAL A 90 -16.18 -0.31 11.89
N ARG A 91 -15.47 -0.91 12.85
CA ARG A 91 -15.70 -2.27 13.33
C ARG A 91 -17.14 -2.50 13.81
N ILE A 92 -17.78 -1.46 14.35
CA ILE A 92 -19.10 -1.57 15.01
C ILE A 92 -20.27 -1.64 14.00
N GLY A 93 -20.06 -1.38 12.70
CA GLY A 93 -21.15 -1.30 11.73
C GLY A 93 -21.02 -2.14 10.46
N VAL A 94 -19.84 -2.69 10.17
CA VAL A 94 -19.55 -3.29 8.86
C VAL A 94 -19.67 -4.81 8.91
N HIS A 95 -20.70 -5.35 8.25
CA HIS A 95 -20.74 -6.78 7.92
C HIS A 95 -19.66 -7.09 6.86
N GLU A 96 -19.05 -8.28 6.92
CA GLU A 96 -17.93 -8.76 6.06
C GLU A 96 -18.11 -8.64 4.52
N HIS A 97 -19.24 -8.13 4.03
CA HIS A 97 -19.63 -8.08 2.62
C HIS A 97 -19.86 -6.66 2.07
N GLN A 98 -19.66 -5.62 2.88
CA GLN A 98 -19.81 -4.24 2.41
C GLN A 98 -18.48 -3.72 1.85
N TYR A 99 -18.49 -3.37 0.56
CA TYR A 99 -17.43 -2.65 -0.17
C TYR A 99 -15.98 -3.14 0.06
N ILE A 100 -15.68 -4.36 -0.40
CA ILE A 100 -14.31 -4.89 -0.41
C ILE A 100 -13.87 -5.15 -1.85
N PRO A 101 -12.75 -4.58 -2.32
CA PRO A 101 -12.33 -4.74 -3.71
C PRO A 101 -12.15 -6.21 -4.10
N ASN A 102 -12.77 -6.63 -5.21
CA ASN A 102 -12.79 -8.03 -5.65
C ASN A 102 -11.47 -8.49 -6.29
N TRP A 103 -10.63 -7.54 -6.70
CA TRP A 103 -9.33 -7.80 -7.31
C TRP A 103 -8.26 -8.21 -6.29
N LEU A 104 -8.45 -7.87 -5.01
CA LEU A 104 -7.64 -8.35 -3.90
C LEU A 104 -7.94 -9.81 -3.55
N PRO A 105 -6.92 -10.61 -3.16
CA PRO A 105 -7.09 -11.99 -2.71
C PRO A 105 -8.23 -12.14 -1.72
N GLY A 106 -9.15 -13.06 -2.01
CA GLY A 106 -10.35 -13.28 -1.20
C GLY A 106 -10.35 -14.63 -0.49
N LYS A 107 -11.49 -14.99 0.10
CA LYS A 107 -11.70 -16.28 0.80
C LYS A 107 -11.29 -17.50 -0.05
N LYS A 108 -11.50 -17.45 -1.37
CA LYS A 108 -11.10 -18.52 -2.31
C LYS A 108 -9.58 -18.65 -2.45
N ASP A 109 -8.87 -17.53 -2.57
CA ASP A 109 -7.40 -17.51 -2.62
C ASP A 109 -6.80 -17.99 -1.31
N VAL A 110 -7.30 -17.48 -0.18
CA VAL A 110 -6.91 -17.90 1.18
C VAL A 110 -7.07 -19.42 1.35
N HIS A 111 -8.21 -19.97 0.94
CA HIS A 111 -8.45 -21.42 1.02
C HIS A 111 -7.49 -22.22 0.13
N SER A 112 -7.16 -21.69 -1.05
CA SER A 112 -6.22 -22.33 -1.98
C SER A 112 -4.80 -22.33 -1.42
N VAL A 113 -4.35 -21.22 -0.83
CA VAL A 113 -3.04 -21.12 -0.16
C VAL A 113 -2.96 -22.05 1.04
N LYS A 114 -4.02 -22.16 1.87
CA LYS A 114 -4.04 -23.10 3.01
C LYS A 114 -3.85 -24.56 2.59
N LYS A 115 -4.29 -24.94 1.39
CA LYS A 115 -4.05 -26.30 0.84
C LYS A 115 -2.61 -26.56 0.43
N LEU A 116 -1.77 -25.53 0.38
CA LEU A 116 -0.34 -25.67 0.14
C LEU A 116 0.41 -26.11 1.39
N ALA A 117 -0.24 -26.17 2.56
CA ALA A 117 0.36 -26.73 3.75
C ALA A 117 0.85 -28.17 3.48
N HIS A 118 2.08 -28.47 3.90
CA HIS A 118 2.72 -29.79 3.80
C HIS A 118 2.99 -30.31 2.38
N ILE A 119 2.83 -29.49 1.34
CA ILE A 119 3.27 -29.90 -0.01
C ILE A 119 4.80 -29.88 -0.10
N LYS A 120 5.35 -30.60 -1.07
CA LYS A 120 6.80 -30.63 -1.29
C LYS A 120 7.34 -29.24 -1.64
N PRO A 121 8.55 -28.86 -1.17
CA PRO A 121 9.21 -27.60 -1.52
C PRO A 121 9.18 -27.27 -3.02
N GLN A 122 9.47 -28.26 -3.87
CA GLN A 122 9.49 -28.11 -5.33
C GLN A 122 8.11 -27.79 -5.94
N LEU A 123 7.02 -28.13 -5.24
CA LEU A 123 5.67 -27.75 -5.64
C LEU A 123 5.27 -26.40 -5.06
N LEU A 124 5.70 -26.08 -3.83
CA LEU A 124 5.43 -24.80 -3.19
C LEU A 124 6.01 -23.62 -3.98
N VAL A 125 7.25 -23.74 -4.46
CA VAL A 125 7.90 -22.67 -5.22
C VAL A 125 7.15 -22.28 -6.50
N LYS A 126 6.34 -23.19 -7.07
CA LYS A 126 5.51 -22.91 -8.25
C LYS A 126 4.40 -21.88 -7.98
N TYR A 127 4.09 -21.60 -6.71
CA TYR A 127 3.09 -20.61 -6.30
C TYR A 127 3.70 -19.24 -6.00
N LEU A 128 5.03 -19.08 -6.04
CA LEU A 128 5.69 -17.79 -5.81
C LEU A 128 5.27 -16.71 -6.82
N PRO A 129 5.08 -17.00 -8.12
CA PRO A 129 4.55 -16.01 -9.06
C PRO A 129 3.17 -15.48 -8.64
N LYS A 130 2.28 -16.35 -8.14
CA LYS A 130 0.98 -15.91 -7.62
C LYS A 130 1.13 -15.09 -6.33
N LEU A 131 2.00 -15.51 -5.41
CA LEU A 131 2.31 -14.75 -4.20
C LEU A 131 2.78 -13.34 -4.56
N HIS A 132 3.71 -13.22 -5.51
CA HIS A 132 4.24 -11.94 -6.00
C HIS A 132 3.14 -11.00 -6.47
N THR A 133 2.32 -11.45 -7.43
CA THR A 133 1.22 -10.64 -7.97
C THR A 133 0.23 -10.24 -6.87
N ASP A 134 -0.13 -11.17 -5.98
CA ASP A 134 -1.09 -10.90 -4.91
C ASP A 134 -0.55 -9.91 -3.86
N LEU A 135 0.74 -9.96 -3.53
CA LEU A 135 1.39 -8.96 -2.67
C LEU A 135 1.46 -7.58 -3.34
N GLN A 136 1.73 -7.50 -4.65
CA GLN A 136 1.72 -6.22 -5.37
C GLN A 136 0.32 -5.58 -5.38
N LYS A 137 -0.75 -6.38 -5.46
CA LYS A 137 -2.12 -5.88 -5.31
C LYS A 137 -2.35 -5.27 -3.92
N PHE A 138 -1.90 -5.92 -2.86
CA PHE A 138 -1.96 -5.32 -1.53
C PHE A 138 -1.11 -4.04 -1.44
N ALA A 139 0.00 -3.94 -2.17
CA ALA A 139 0.81 -2.74 -2.21
C ALA A 139 0.08 -1.56 -2.87
N VAL A 140 -0.68 -1.80 -3.95
CA VAL A 140 -1.59 -0.79 -4.54
C VAL A 140 -2.61 -0.32 -3.50
N ALA A 141 -3.24 -1.25 -2.80
CA ALA A 141 -4.29 -0.92 -1.84
C ALA A 141 -3.75 -0.12 -0.65
N LEU A 142 -2.63 -0.55 -0.07
CA LEU A 142 -1.99 0.13 1.06
C LEU A 142 -1.40 1.49 0.65
N GLU A 143 -0.96 1.66 -0.60
CA GLU A 143 -0.54 2.96 -1.15
C GLU A 143 -1.65 3.99 -1.01
N GLU A 144 -2.85 3.66 -1.48
CA GLU A 144 -4.02 4.54 -1.37
C GLU A 144 -4.38 4.82 0.10
N MET A 145 -4.38 3.79 0.95
CA MET A 145 -4.70 3.96 2.37
C MET A 145 -3.74 4.92 3.09
N VAL A 146 -2.46 4.92 2.76
CA VAL A 146 -1.48 5.86 3.35
C VAL A 146 -1.78 7.30 2.94
N GLU A 147 -2.27 7.51 1.72
CA GLU A 147 -2.62 8.84 1.22
C GLU A 147 -3.90 9.38 1.85
N ASP A 148 -4.84 8.48 2.14
CA ASP A 148 -6.14 8.79 2.74
C ASP A 148 -6.09 9.05 4.25
N GLU A 149 -5.10 8.48 4.94
CA GLU A 149 -5.03 8.47 6.40
C GLU A 149 -4.15 9.57 7.02
N GLY A 150 -4.52 9.99 8.23
CA GLY A 150 -3.74 10.93 9.05
C GLY A 150 -2.68 10.25 9.94
N SER A 151 -1.91 11.07 10.67
CA SER A 151 -0.62 10.70 11.29
C SER A 151 -0.50 9.28 11.87
N LYS A 152 -1.27 8.92 12.92
CA LYS A 152 -1.05 7.63 13.62
C LYS A 152 -1.36 6.40 12.76
N VAL A 153 -2.44 6.44 11.98
CA VAL A 153 -2.82 5.34 11.09
C VAL A 153 -1.83 5.27 9.92
N GLN A 154 -1.48 6.43 9.37
CA GLN A 154 -0.49 6.57 8.33
C GLN A 154 0.88 6.00 8.74
N ASP A 155 1.36 6.26 9.95
CA ASP A 155 2.64 5.72 10.46
C ASP A 155 2.64 4.19 10.53
N ALA A 156 1.53 3.60 11.00
CA ALA A 156 1.37 2.15 11.03
C ALA A 156 1.38 1.57 9.60
N LEU A 157 0.62 2.17 8.70
CA LEU A 157 0.51 1.75 7.31
C LEU A 157 1.84 1.89 6.55
N LEU A 158 2.59 2.98 6.74
CA LEU A 158 3.92 3.18 6.15
C LEU A 158 4.90 2.07 6.57
N THR A 159 4.83 1.66 7.84
CA THR A 159 5.67 0.56 8.32
C THR A 159 5.26 -0.76 7.65
N THR A 160 3.96 -1.06 7.61
CA THR A 160 3.44 -2.26 6.94
C THR A 160 3.75 -2.28 5.45
N GLN A 161 3.68 -1.14 4.77
CA GLN A 161 4.11 -0.97 3.37
C GLN A 161 5.60 -1.30 3.17
N SER A 162 6.46 -0.91 4.11
CA SER A 162 7.89 -1.21 4.05
C SER A 162 8.15 -2.70 4.15
N TYR A 163 7.52 -3.39 5.12
CA TYR A 163 7.62 -4.85 5.24
C TYR A 163 7.02 -5.59 4.04
N LEU A 164 5.89 -5.11 3.51
CA LEU A 164 5.32 -5.66 2.30
C LEU A 164 6.28 -5.54 1.11
N LYS A 165 6.92 -4.37 0.93
CA LYS A 165 7.92 -4.16 -0.11
C LYS A 165 9.11 -5.12 0.04
N MET A 166 9.64 -5.28 1.26
CA MET A 166 10.73 -6.22 1.53
C MET A 166 10.31 -7.66 1.19
N MET A 167 9.10 -8.07 1.56
CA MET A 167 8.57 -9.39 1.22
C MET A 167 8.43 -9.57 -0.30
N ILE A 168 7.89 -8.59 -1.03
CA ILE A 168 7.81 -8.66 -2.50
C ILE A 168 9.21 -8.81 -3.08
N CYS A 169 10.19 -8.05 -2.61
CA CYS A 169 11.57 -8.16 -3.10
C CYS A 169 12.18 -9.56 -2.87
N GLU A 170 11.95 -10.16 -1.71
CA GLU A 170 12.40 -11.53 -1.43
C GLU A 170 11.76 -12.54 -2.38
N VAL A 171 10.46 -12.39 -2.67
CA VAL A 171 9.75 -13.23 -3.64
C VAL A 171 10.31 -13.06 -5.04
N GLU A 172 10.60 -11.84 -5.48
CA GLU A 172 11.22 -11.59 -6.79
C GLU A 172 12.59 -12.22 -6.90
N THR A 173 13.41 -12.07 -5.86
CA THR A 173 14.75 -12.65 -5.81
C THR A 173 14.69 -14.17 -5.88
N SER A 174 13.77 -14.78 -5.13
CA SER A 174 13.52 -16.22 -5.18
C SER A 174 13.00 -16.70 -6.55
N ILE A 175 12.15 -15.91 -7.21
CA ILE A 175 11.66 -16.26 -8.56
C ILE A 175 12.79 -16.21 -9.58
N VAL A 176 13.64 -15.18 -9.51
CA VAL A 176 14.74 -14.98 -10.46
C VAL A 176 15.85 -16.01 -10.27
N SER A 177 16.14 -16.42 -9.02
CA SER A 177 17.17 -17.45 -8.77
C SER A 177 16.75 -18.85 -9.22
N LEU A 178 15.45 -19.08 -9.38
CA LEU A 178 14.87 -20.37 -9.75
C LEU A 178 14.53 -20.42 -11.26
N PRO A 179 15.32 -21.11 -12.10
CA PRO A 179 15.22 -21.03 -13.56
C PRO A 179 13.92 -21.58 -14.16
N MET A 180 13.15 -22.35 -13.40
CA MET A 180 11.84 -22.88 -13.83
C MET A 180 10.68 -21.91 -13.60
N LEU A 181 10.93 -20.74 -13.01
CA LEU A 181 9.93 -19.74 -12.71
C LEU A 181 10.12 -18.52 -13.62
N HIS A 182 9.01 -17.83 -13.87
CA HIS A 182 9.01 -16.55 -14.56
C HIS A 182 8.45 -15.50 -13.63
N LEU A 183 9.12 -14.35 -13.57
CA LEU A 183 8.62 -13.18 -12.87
C LEU A 183 7.37 -12.67 -13.59
N PRO A 184 6.20 -12.57 -12.92
CA PRO A 184 5.00 -12.04 -13.52
C PRO A 184 5.16 -10.59 -13.96
N ASP A 185 4.29 -10.17 -14.87
CA ASP A 185 4.10 -8.76 -15.18
C ASP A 185 3.73 -7.97 -13.92
N ARG A 186 4.21 -6.73 -13.86
CA ARG A 186 3.96 -5.83 -12.74
C ARG A 186 2.48 -5.47 -12.68
N VAL A 187 1.91 -5.49 -11.48
CA VAL A 187 0.58 -4.94 -11.24
C VAL A 187 0.62 -3.42 -11.41
N GLU A 188 -0.28 -2.89 -12.22
CA GLU A 188 -0.44 -1.46 -12.38
C GLU A 188 -1.36 -0.87 -11.31
N ARG A 189 -1.13 0.40 -10.96
CA ARG A 189 -2.05 1.19 -10.13
C ARG A 189 -3.49 1.18 -10.68
N SER A 190 -3.67 1.07 -11.99
CA SER A 190 -4.97 1.05 -12.68
C SER A 190 -5.88 -0.11 -12.24
N ILE A 191 -5.36 -1.13 -11.56
CA ILE A 191 -6.18 -2.21 -10.97
C ILE A 191 -7.18 -1.70 -9.93
N MET A 192 -6.83 -0.61 -9.23
CA MET A 192 -7.73 0.10 -8.32
C MET A 192 -8.44 1.18 -9.12
N SER A 193 -9.76 1.05 -9.26
CA SER A 193 -10.57 1.98 -10.03
C SER A 193 -10.64 3.35 -9.36
N ASP A 194 -10.95 4.40 -10.13
CA ASP A 194 -11.11 5.75 -9.56
C ASP A 194 -12.25 5.80 -8.52
N ALA A 195 -13.29 4.96 -8.69
CA ALA A 195 -14.35 4.82 -7.70
C ALA A 195 -13.86 4.18 -6.39
N ASP A 196 -12.93 3.23 -6.48
CA ASP A 196 -12.29 2.62 -5.32
C ASP A 196 -11.37 3.62 -4.60
N ARG A 197 -10.65 4.47 -5.36
CA ARG A 197 -9.76 5.52 -4.85
C ARG A 197 -10.49 6.70 -4.22
N GLN A 198 -11.60 7.09 -4.81
CA GLN A 198 -12.39 8.24 -4.37
C GLN A 198 -13.79 7.79 -3.91
N PRO A 199 -13.89 7.12 -2.75
CA PRO A 199 -15.18 6.78 -2.16
C PRO A 199 -16.06 8.02 -1.97
N VAL A 200 -17.37 7.83 -2.10
CA VAL A 200 -18.38 8.91 -1.99
C VAL A 200 -18.33 9.62 -0.63
N ASP A 201 -17.98 8.90 0.43
CA ASP A 201 -17.98 9.39 1.80
C ASP A 201 -16.93 8.66 2.66
N ASP A 202 -16.56 9.28 3.79
CA ASP A 202 -15.57 8.74 4.72
C ASP A 202 -15.95 7.37 5.29
N THR A 203 -17.25 7.09 5.44
CA THR A 203 -17.70 5.78 5.94
C THR A 203 -17.31 4.68 4.96
N ARG A 204 -17.55 4.89 3.65
CA ARG A 204 -17.15 3.93 2.61
C ARG A 204 -15.64 3.79 2.49
N ARG A 205 -14.88 4.88 2.63
CA ARG A 205 -13.42 4.87 2.66
C ARG A 205 -12.91 3.99 3.81
N LEU A 206 -13.42 4.24 5.02
CA LEU A 206 -13.09 3.48 6.21
C LEU A 206 -13.50 2.00 6.11
N VAL A 207 -14.68 1.69 5.55
CA VAL A 207 -15.14 0.32 5.25
C VAL A 207 -14.18 -0.40 4.30
N ARG A 208 -13.77 0.28 3.22
CA ARG A 208 -12.80 -0.23 2.24
C ARG A 208 -11.50 -0.61 2.92
N ASP A 209 -10.95 0.33 3.70
CA ASP A 209 -9.64 0.21 4.35
C ASP A 209 -9.63 -0.93 5.35
N TRP A 210 -10.67 -1.02 6.18
CA TRP A 210 -10.85 -2.15 7.08
C TRP A 210 -10.98 -3.48 6.32
N GLY A 211 -11.76 -3.53 5.24
CA GLY A 211 -11.90 -4.71 4.39
C GLY A 211 -10.58 -5.16 3.75
N ILE A 212 -9.74 -4.21 3.33
CA ILE A 212 -8.39 -4.46 2.81
C ILE A 212 -7.51 -5.08 3.90
N LEU A 213 -7.48 -4.51 5.11
CA LEU A 213 -6.68 -5.03 6.23
C LEU A 213 -7.11 -6.43 6.64
N VAL A 214 -8.42 -6.71 6.68
CA VAL A 214 -8.94 -8.06 6.96
C VAL A 214 -8.46 -9.06 5.90
N LYS A 215 -8.59 -8.72 4.61
CA LYS A 215 -8.10 -9.58 3.52
C LYS A 215 -6.59 -9.80 3.59
N TYR A 216 -5.83 -8.74 3.88
CA TYR A 216 -4.38 -8.80 4.03
C TYR A 216 -3.99 -9.76 5.14
N LYS A 217 -4.56 -9.58 6.35
CA LYS A 217 -4.41 -10.47 7.50
C LYS A 217 -4.68 -11.92 7.15
N ASP A 218 -5.85 -12.21 6.58
CA ASP A 218 -6.26 -13.58 6.25
C ASP A 218 -5.31 -14.23 5.25
N TYR A 219 -4.82 -13.45 4.29
CA TYR A 219 -3.90 -13.92 3.26
C TYR A 219 -2.50 -14.22 3.81
N ILE A 220 -1.92 -13.32 4.60
CA ILE A 220 -0.61 -13.57 5.22
C ILE A 220 -0.67 -14.73 6.23
N HIS A 221 -1.77 -14.87 6.99
CA HIS A 221 -1.95 -16.05 7.83
C HIS A 221 -2.07 -17.34 7.02
N ALA A 222 -2.68 -17.32 5.83
CA ALA A 222 -2.71 -18.49 4.96
C ALA A 222 -1.30 -18.90 4.51
N TRP A 223 -0.45 -17.93 4.16
CA TRP A 223 0.94 -18.19 3.76
C TRP A 223 1.82 -18.65 4.92
N ARG A 224 1.55 -18.21 6.15
CA ARG A 224 2.16 -18.81 7.35
C ARG A 224 1.92 -20.33 7.39
N HIS A 225 0.71 -20.81 7.11
CA HIS A 225 0.43 -22.26 7.04
C HIS A 225 1.18 -22.94 5.90
N ALA A 226 1.32 -22.29 4.74
CA ALA A 226 2.05 -22.84 3.60
C ALA A 226 3.55 -22.98 3.91
N PHE A 227 4.14 -22.01 4.62
CA PHE A 227 5.54 -22.05 5.07
C PHE A 227 5.76 -22.87 6.36
N ASN A 228 4.68 -23.28 7.03
CA ASN A 228 4.66 -24.17 8.19
C ASN A 228 5.52 -23.70 9.38
N TYR A 229 5.16 -22.56 9.96
CA TYR A 229 5.67 -22.05 11.24
C TYR A 229 4.59 -21.26 11.99
#